data_AF-A0AAD9EZW0-F1
#
_entry.id   AF-A0AAD9EZW0-F1
#
_cell.length_a   1.000
_cell.length_b   1.000
_cell.length_c   1.000
_cell.angle_alpha   90.00
_cell.angle_beta   90.00
_cell.angle_gamma   90.00
#
_symmetry.space_group_name_H-M   'P 1'
#
loop_
_entity.id
_entity.type
_entity.pdbx_description
1 polymer ?
#
loop_
_entity_poly.entity_id
_entity_poly.type
_entity_poly.pdbx_seq_one_letter_code
_entity_poly.pdbx_strand_id
1 'polypeptide(L)'
;MEVPVSFVLVLAFICLSHSLELQNALDRLKRSQEHVVSDPSDCVSRTRQPVSANPHNFSVDIRMPAVVPAASDTYLCTAFSVPTSQDAYIVDFIPHASMDTVHHMLLFGCLTPVSTSSYWDCGSVQGTCEDEASIMYAWARNAPPTKLPKDVGFKVGRSSGISHFVLQIHYGDVSAFR
;
A
#
# COMPACT_ATOMS: atom_id res chain seq x y z
N MET A 1 51.58 -0.44 -44.03
CA MET A 1 50.55 -1.33 -43.44
C MET A 1 49.21 -0.76 -43.87
N GLU A 2 48.67 -1.27 -44.97
CA GLU A 2 47.35 -0.86 -45.46
C GLU A 2 46.28 -1.62 -44.68
N VAL A 3 45.36 -0.89 -44.04
CA VAL A 3 44.19 -1.50 -43.41
C VAL A 3 43.26 -1.93 -44.54
N PRO A 4 42.92 -3.23 -44.68
CA PRO A 4 42.10 -3.68 -45.79
C PRO A 4 40.72 -3.01 -45.70
N VAL A 5 40.30 -2.35 -46.79
CA VAL A 5 39.03 -1.62 -46.94
C VAL A 5 37.82 -2.46 -46.49
N SER A 6 37.92 -3.78 -46.61
CA SER A 6 36.93 -4.75 -46.12
C SER A 6 36.67 -4.66 -44.60
N PHE A 7 37.68 -4.34 -43.79
CA PHE A 7 37.56 -4.27 -42.33
C PHE A 7 36.77 -3.03 -41.87
N VAL A 8 36.93 -1.91 -42.59
CA VAL A 8 36.19 -0.66 -42.33
C VAL A 8 34.71 -0.81 -42.71
N LEU A 9 34.42 -1.50 -43.83
CA LEU A 9 33.05 -1.76 -44.27
C LEU A 9 32.30 -2.66 -43.28
N VAL A 10 32.94 -3.74 -42.78
CA VAL A 10 32.31 -4.65 -41.81
C VAL A 10 31.98 -3.92 -40.50
N LEU A 11 32.88 -3.09 -39.98
CA LEU A 11 32.61 -2.29 -38.78
C LEU A 11 31.48 -1.27 -38.99
N ALA A 12 31.42 -0.65 -40.17
CA ALA A 12 30.31 0.26 -40.51
C ALA A 12 28.96 -0.46 -40.57
N PHE A 13 28.91 -1.66 -41.15
CA PHE A 13 27.70 -2.48 -41.18
C PHE A 13 27.25 -2.91 -39.78
N ILE A 14 28.17 -3.29 -38.90
CA ILE A 14 27.86 -3.67 -37.51
C ILE A 14 27.31 -2.46 -36.73
N CYS A 15 27.89 -1.27 -36.89
CA CYS A 15 27.39 -0.05 -36.25
C CYS A 15 26.00 0.36 -36.76
N LEU A 16 25.75 0.21 -38.06
CA LEU A 16 24.44 0.50 -38.67
C LEU A 16 23.37 -0.51 -38.23
N SER A 17 23.71 -1.78 -38.05
CA SER A 17 22.74 -2.78 -37.56
C SER A 17 22.37 -2.56 -36.10
N HIS A 18 23.34 -2.22 -35.22
CA HIS A 18 23.06 -1.97 -33.81
C HIS A 18 22.24 -0.69 -33.56
N SER A 19 22.45 0.35 -34.35
CA SER A 19 21.66 1.59 -34.24
C SER A 19 20.21 1.40 -34.65
N LEU A 20 19.93 0.56 -35.66
CA LEU A 20 18.58 0.26 -36.12
C LEU A 20 17.77 -0.59 -35.13
N GLU A 21 18.41 -1.55 -34.44
CA GLU A 21 17.74 -2.34 -33.39
C GLU A 21 17.33 -1.50 -32.18
N LEU A 22 18.15 -0.52 -31.79
CA LEU A 22 17.86 0.35 -30.65
C LEU A 22 16.64 1.26 -30.91
N GLN A 23 16.49 1.76 -32.14
CA GLN A 23 15.31 2.53 -32.54
C GLN A 23 14.03 1.69 -32.51
N ASN A 24 14.08 0.46 -33.05
CA ASN A 24 12.94 -0.45 -33.02
C ASN A 24 12.51 -0.82 -31.59
N ALA A 25 13.45 -0.95 -30.65
CA ALA A 25 13.16 -1.21 -29.24
C ALA A 25 12.48 -0.02 -28.54
N LEU A 26 12.95 1.21 -28.80
CA LEU A 26 12.35 2.45 -28.28
C LEU A 26 10.94 2.69 -28.84
N ASP A 27 10.73 2.45 -30.13
CA ASP A 27 9.41 2.59 -30.75
C ASP A 27 8.42 1.55 -30.21
N ARG A 28 8.91 0.32 -29.92
CA ARG A 28 8.11 -0.72 -29.28
C ARG A 28 7.72 -0.37 -27.84
N LEU A 29 8.60 0.33 -27.11
CA LEU A 29 8.34 0.79 -25.75
C LEU A 29 7.36 1.97 -25.72
N LYS A 30 7.42 2.86 -26.72
CA LYS A 30 6.50 4.00 -26.85
C LYS A 30 5.08 3.56 -27.25
N ARG A 31 4.96 2.51 -28.06
CA ARG A 31 3.67 1.95 -28.50
C ARG A 31 2.89 1.24 -27.39
N SER A 32 3.52 0.81 -26.29
CA SER A 32 2.81 0.18 -25.17
C SER A 32 2.10 1.19 -24.26
N GLN A 33 2.41 2.49 -24.35
CA GLN A 33 1.95 3.50 -23.40
C GLN A 33 0.62 4.19 -23.78
N GLU A 34 0.08 3.98 -24.99
CA GLU A 34 -0.97 4.85 -25.55
C GLU A 34 -2.39 4.25 -25.69
N HIS A 35 -2.75 3.16 -25.01
CA HIS A 35 -4.11 2.62 -25.15
C HIS A 35 -4.73 2.13 -23.84
N VAL A 36 -5.34 3.05 -23.08
CA VAL A 36 -6.32 2.71 -22.03
C VAL A 36 -7.55 3.60 -22.20
N VAL A 37 -8.59 3.01 -22.80
CA VAL A 37 -9.95 3.54 -22.88
C VAL A 37 -10.68 3.16 -21.58
N SER A 38 -11.37 4.12 -20.97
CA SER A 38 -12.01 4.03 -19.65
C SER A 38 -13.40 3.40 -19.69
N ASP A 39 -13.62 2.35 -18.89
CA ASP A 39 -14.90 1.66 -18.59
C ASP A 39 -15.43 2.10 -17.19
N PRO A 40 -16.75 2.29 -16.93
CA PRO A 40 -17.23 3.07 -15.78
C PRO A 40 -17.35 2.37 -14.42
N SER A 41 -16.81 1.17 -14.18
CA SER A 41 -17.13 0.40 -12.96
C SER A 41 -15.94 -0.19 -12.18
N ASP A 42 -14.79 0.48 -12.16
CA ASP A 42 -13.61 -0.06 -11.48
C ASP A 42 -13.25 0.72 -10.20
N CYS A 43 -13.37 0.05 -9.05
CA CYS A 43 -12.91 0.54 -7.73
C CYS A 43 -11.38 0.45 -7.66
N VAL A 44 -10.68 1.11 -8.58
CA VAL A 44 -9.21 1.12 -8.60
C VAL A 44 -8.71 1.96 -7.44
N SER A 45 -7.80 1.38 -6.66
CA SER A 45 -6.84 2.10 -5.82
C SER A 45 -6.13 3.15 -6.67
N ARG A 46 -6.71 4.35 -6.79
CA ARG A 46 -5.92 5.54 -7.05
C ARG A 46 -4.98 5.64 -5.85
N THR A 47 -3.71 5.37 -6.06
CA THR A 47 -2.65 6.05 -5.32
C THR A 47 -2.85 7.54 -5.59
N ARG A 48 -3.79 8.16 -4.86
CA ARG A 48 -3.79 9.60 -4.66
C ARG A 48 -2.45 9.85 -3.99
N GLN A 49 -1.53 10.43 -4.76
CA GLN A 49 -0.41 11.12 -4.14
C GLN A 49 -0.97 11.99 -3.01
N PRO A 50 -0.27 12.09 -1.87
CA PRO A 50 -0.79 12.78 -0.72
C PRO A 50 -1.18 14.19 -1.15
N VAL A 51 -2.47 14.53 -1.02
CA VAL A 51 -2.96 15.89 -1.23
C VAL A 51 -2.36 16.71 -0.09
N SER A 52 -1.18 17.27 -0.30
CA SER A 52 -0.45 18.02 0.71
C SER A 52 -0.95 19.46 0.72
N ALA A 53 -1.74 19.79 1.73
CA ALA A 53 -1.69 21.09 2.35
C ALA A 53 -0.60 21.01 3.44
N ASN A 54 0.54 21.66 3.22
CA ASN A 54 1.77 21.70 4.06
C ASN A 54 2.78 20.55 3.82
N PRO A 55 4.04 20.83 3.40
CA PRO A 55 5.08 19.81 3.14
C PRO A 55 5.45 18.95 4.35
N HIS A 56 5.10 19.37 5.56
CA HIS A 56 5.39 18.62 6.79
C HIS A 56 4.30 17.64 7.21
N ASN A 57 3.10 17.75 6.62
CA ASN A 57 1.95 16.92 6.98
C ASN A 57 1.46 16.16 5.75
N PHE A 58 1.08 14.91 5.96
CA PHE A 58 0.44 14.08 4.96
C PHE A 58 -0.58 13.16 5.61
N SER A 59 -1.52 12.67 4.80
CA SER A 59 -2.50 11.67 5.21
C SER A 59 -2.22 10.37 4.47
N VAL A 60 -2.54 9.26 5.11
CA VAL A 60 -2.34 7.91 4.57
C VAL A 60 -3.66 7.17 4.66
N ASP A 61 -4.12 6.63 3.53
CA ASP A 61 -5.26 5.72 3.51
C ASP A 61 -4.77 4.29 3.74
N ILE A 62 -5.24 3.66 4.81
CA ILE A 62 -4.99 2.25 5.14
C ILE A 62 -6.33 1.52 4.99
N ARG A 63 -6.43 0.63 4.00
CA ARG A 63 -7.68 -0.02 3.59
C ARG A 63 -7.46 -1.51 3.42
N MET A 64 -8.48 -2.31 3.73
CA MET A 64 -8.49 -3.73 3.35
C MET A 64 -8.49 -3.87 1.82
N PRO A 65 -7.77 -4.86 1.27
CA PRO A 65 -7.66 -5.04 -0.19
C PRO A 65 -8.89 -5.74 -0.78
N ALA A 66 -10.06 -5.07 -0.72
CA ALA A 66 -11.34 -5.56 -1.27
C ALA A 66 -11.69 -7.00 -0.86
N VAL A 67 -11.50 -7.31 0.42
CA VAL A 67 -11.73 -8.65 0.97
C VAL A 67 -13.22 -9.00 1.01
N VAL A 68 -13.53 -10.30 0.87
CA VAL A 68 -14.87 -10.86 1.02
C VAL A 68 -14.80 -11.90 2.15
N PRO A 69 -15.18 -11.56 3.39
CA PRO A 69 -15.13 -12.50 4.51
C PRO A 69 -16.15 -13.64 4.30
N ALA A 70 -15.70 -14.89 4.51
CA ALA A 70 -16.51 -16.08 4.23
C ALA A 70 -17.62 -16.31 5.29
N ALA A 71 -17.38 -15.88 6.53
CA ALA A 71 -18.27 -16.09 7.67
C ALA A 71 -18.38 -14.82 8.53
N SER A 72 -19.52 -14.69 9.22
CA SER A 72 -19.66 -13.73 10.32
C SER A 72 -18.61 -13.97 11.40
N ASP A 73 -18.34 -12.94 12.18
CA ASP A 73 -17.33 -12.92 13.24
C ASP A 73 -15.89 -13.22 12.76
N THR A 74 -15.59 -12.89 11.50
CA THR A 74 -14.25 -13.07 10.93
C THR A 74 -13.36 -11.85 11.22
N TYR A 75 -12.10 -12.10 11.57
CA TYR A 75 -11.08 -11.07 11.80
C TYR A 75 -10.02 -11.16 10.72
N LEU A 76 -9.95 -10.11 9.89
CA LEU A 76 -8.92 -10.02 8.86
C LEU A 76 -7.93 -8.92 9.22
N CYS A 77 -6.67 -9.13 8.85
CA CYS A 77 -5.59 -8.16 9.01
C CYS A 77 -4.92 -7.86 7.67
N THR A 78 -4.37 -6.66 7.55
CA THR A 78 -3.51 -6.24 6.44
C THR A 78 -2.39 -5.35 6.98
N ALA A 79 -1.21 -5.42 6.38
CA ALA A 79 -0.02 -4.69 6.79
C ALA A 79 0.35 -3.60 5.79
N PHE A 80 0.82 -2.46 6.31
CA PHE A 80 1.31 -1.34 5.52
C PHE A 80 2.61 -0.84 6.13
N SER A 81 3.64 -0.61 5.32
CA SER A 81 4.85 0.06 5.81
C SER A 81 4.53 1.52 6.14
N VAL A 82 5.13 2.04 7.22
CA VAL A 82 5.05 3.47 7.55
C VAL A 82 5.63 4.26 6.37
N PRO A 83 4.88 5.20 5.75
CA PRO A 83 5.29 5.82 4.50
C PRO A 83 6.25 7.00 4.71
N THR A 84 7.23 6.82 5.58
CA THR A 84 8.34 7.75 5.79
C THR A 84 9.59 7.00 6.26
N SER A 85 10.75 7.51 5.88
CA SER A 85 12.07 7.02 6.35
C SER A 85 12.60 7.82 7.55
N GLN A 86 11.84 8.81 8.02
CA GLN A 86 12.15 9.66 9.16
C GLN A 86 11.18 9.38 10.31
N ASP A 87 11.45 9.98 11.47
CA ASP A 87 10.47 9.99 12.56
C ASP A 87 9.27 10.84 12.16
N ALA A 88 8.07 10.35 12.43
CA ALA A 88 6.82 11.07 12.26
C ALA A 88 5.90 10.86 13.46
N TYR A 89 4.85 11.67 13.55
CA TYR A 89 3.84 11.55 14.61
C TYR A 89 2.46 11.41 14.00
N ILE A 90 1.72 10.39 14.40
CA ILE A 90 0.30 10.26 14.08
C ILE A 90 -0.47 11.09 15.09
N VAL A 91 -1.19 12.10 14.61
CA VAL A 91 -1.90 13.08 15.44
C VAL A 91 -3.40 13.05 15.26
N ASP A 92 -3.91 12.31 14.27
CA ASP A 92 -5.35 12.18 14.03
C ASP A 92 -5.68 10.84 13.34
N PHE A 93 -6.91 10.37 13.54
CA PHE A 93 -7.43 9.15 12.93
C PHE A 93 -8.84 9.39 12.40
N ILE A 94 -9.07 9.02 11.14
CA ILE A 94 -10.39 9.13 10.49
C ILE A 94 -10.86 7.72 10.14
N PRO A 95 -11.84 7.15 10.87
CA PRO A 95 -12.31 5.81 10.59
C PRO A 95 -13.15 5.78 9.31
N HIS A 96 -12.88 4.80 8.45
CA HIS A 96 -13.69 4.53 7.26
C HIS A 96 -14.18 3.08 7.29
N ALA A 97 -15.36 2.87 7.87
CA ALA A 97 -15.97 1.56 8.03
C ALA A 97 -17.29 1.47 7.27
N SER A 98 -17.55 0.32 6.63
CA SER A 98 -18.88 -0.01 6.11
C SER A 98 -19.78 -0.39 7.27
N MET A 99 -20.78 0.45 7.55
CA MET A 99 -21.67 0.30 8.70
C MET A 99 -22.54 -0.96 8.64
N ASP A 100 -22.69 -1.57 7.47
CA ASP A 100 -23.44 -2.82 7.30
C ASP A 100 -22.65 -4.01 7.87
N THR A 101 -21.34 -4.08 7.63
CA THR A 101 -20.56 -5.32 7.87
C THR A 101 -19.49 -5.21 8.95
N VAL A 102 -18.87 -4.04 9.12
CA VAL A 102 -17.74 -3.86 10.06
C VAL A 102 -18.27 -3.62 11.47
N HIS A 103 -17.83 -4.45 12.42
CA HIS A 103 -18.21 -4.32 13.83
C HIS A 103 -17.22 -3.46 14.63
N HIS A 104 -15.92 -3.69 14.48
CA HIS A 104 -14.86 -2.82 15.02
C HIS A 104 -13.59 -2.88 14.17
N MET A 105 -12.71 -1.91 14.35
CA MET A 105 -11.40 -1.82 13.70
C MET A 105 -10.33 -1.49 14.75
N LEU A 106 -9.16 -2.12 14.64
CA LEU A 106 -7.99 -1.81 15.45
C LEU A 106 -6.80 -1.51 14.53
N LEU A 107 -6.02 -0.49 14.88
CA LEU A 107 -4.75 -0.20 14.23
C LEU A 107 -3.61 -0.42 15.21
N PHE A 108 -2.68 -1.28 14.82
CA PHE A 108 -1.47 -1.56 15.57
C PHE A 108 -0.24 -0.99 14.87
N GLY A 109 0.78 -0.64 15.64
CA GLY A 109 2.13 -0.40 15.16
C GLY A 109 3.09 -1.48 15.68
N CYS A 110 3.97 -1.97 14.81
CA CYS A 110 5.02 -2.92 15.18
C CYS A 110 6.19 -2.89 14.19
N LEU A 111 7.22 -3.68 14.46
CA LEU A 111 8.37 -3.84 13.56
C LEU A 111 8.08 -4.89 12.49
N THR A 112 7.47 -6.01 12.88
CA THR A 112 7.33 -7.22 12.05
C THR A 112 5.90 -7.74 12.08
N PRO A 113 5.09 -7.44 11.04
CA PRO A 113 3.79 -8.09 10.84
C PRO A 113 3.95 -9.61 10.70
N VAL A 114 2.96 -10.39 11.15
CA VAL A 114 2.97 -11.87 11.04
C VAL A 114 2.97 -12.36 9.59
N SER A 115 2.46 -11.55 8.67
CA SER A 115 2.34 -11.92 7.27
C SER A 115 2.71 -10.77 6.34
N THR A 116 3.29 -11.14 5.20
CA THR A 116 3.51 -10.26 4.05
C THR A 116 2.44 -10.43 2.96
N SER A 117 1.46 -11.30 3.17
CA SER A 117 0.29 -11.44 2.31
C SER A 117 -0.52 -10.15 2.27
N SER A 118 -1.31 -9.94 1.21
CA SER A 118 -2.17 -8.76 1.07
C SER A 118 -3.14 -8.62 2.26
N TYR A 119 -3.65 -9.75 2.74
CA TYR A 119 -4.38 -9.86 4.00
C TYR A 119 -4.25 -11.29 4.57
N TRP A 120 -4.61 -11.48 5.84
CA TRP A 120 -4.65 -12.79 6.50
C TRP A 120 -5.73 -12.84 7.59
N ASP A 121 -6.05 -14.04 8.07
CA ASP A 121 -6.89 -14.24 9.26
C ASP A 121 -6.05 -14.04 10.51
N CYS A 122 -6.38 -13.03 11.31
CA CYS A 122 -5.65 -12.69 12.52
C CYS A 122 -6.47 -12.85 13.80
N GLY A 123 -7.71 -13.34 13.71
CA GLY A 123 -8.50 -13.75 14.89
C GLY A 123 -8.16 -15.16 15.35
N SER A 124 -7.49 -15.93 14.48
CA SER A 124 -6.98 -17.26 14.75
C SER A 124 -5.51 -17.24 15.23
N VAL A 125 -4.77 -18.32 15.00
CA VAL A 125 -3.42 -18.55 15.58
C VAL A 125 -2.38 -17.53 15.12
N GLN A 126 -2.53 -16.93 13.93
CA GLN A 126 -1.51 -16.05 13.36
C GLN A 126 -1.33 -14.76 14.16
N GLY A 127 -2.42 -14.12 14.61
CA GLY A 127 -2.32 -12.82 15.29
C GLY A 127 -1.90 -11.67 14.35
N THR A 128 -1.44 -10.55 14.92
CA THR A 128 -1.20 -9.29 14.21
C THR A 128 0.28 -9.05 13.88
N CYS A 129 1.14 -9.04 14.90
CA CYS A 129 2.59 -8.84 14.79
C CYS A 129 3.35 -10.01 15.42
N GLU A 130 4.53 -10.34 14.88
CA GLU A 130 5.44 -11.32 15.48
C GLU A 130 6.09 -10.76 16.75
N ASP A 131 6.36 -9.46 16.74
CA ASP A 131 6.82 -8.68 17.89
C ASP A 131 5.66 -8.03 18.64
N GLU A 132 5.97 -7.21 19.64
CA GLU A 132 4.97 -6.54 20.47
C GLU A 132 4.10 -5.61 19.64
N ALA A 133 2.80 -5.91 19.56
CA ALA A 133 1.82 -5.09 18.87
C ALA A 133 1.41 -3.89 19.75
N SER A 134 1.77 -2.67 19.35
CA SER A 134 1.34 -1.44 20.02
C SER A 134 -0.01 -0.99 19.47
N ILE A 135 -1.08 -1.05 20.27
CA ILE A 135 -2.39 -0.54 19.87
C ILE A 135 -2.36 1.00 19.78
N MET A 136 -2.65 1.54 18.60
CA MET A 136 -2.61 2.98 18.33
C MET A 136 -4.00 3.59 18.24
N TYR A 137 -4.95 2.85 17.68
CA TYR A 137 -6.31 3.33 17.47
C TYR A 137 -7.30 2.19 17.53
N ALA A 138 -8.48 2.48 18.07
CA ALA A 138 -9.62 1.59 18.10
C ALA A 138 -10.87 2.35 17.68
N TRP A 139 -11.67 1.71 16.84
CA TRP A 139 -12.99 2.17 16.46
C TRP A 139 -13.99 1.03 16.67
N ALA A 140 -15.17 1.35 17.18
CA ALA A 140 -16.26 0.39 17.31
C ALA A 140 -17.56 1.01 16.81
N ARG A 141 -18.40 0.18 16.18
CA ARG A 141 -19.74 0.56 15.76
C ARG A 141 -20.53 1.05 16.98
N ASN A 142 -21.20 2.19 16.86
CA ASN A 142 -22.02 2.81 17.90
C ASN A 142 -21.26 3.26 19.18
N ALA A 143 -19.93 3.27 19.16
CA ALA A 143 -19.13 3.86 20.24
C ALA A 143 -18.79 5.33 19.92
N PRO A 144 -18.64 6.20 20.94
CA PRO A 144 -18.11 7.55 20.73
C PRO A 144 -16.72 7.50 20.08
N PRO A 145 -16.40 8.45 19.18
CA PRO A 145 -15.08 8.49 18.57
C PRO A 145 -14.02 8.88 19.59
N THR A 146 -12.92 8.12 19.64
CA THR A 146 -11.73 8.52 20.38
C THR A 146 -10.90 9.46 19.52
N LYS A 147 -10.67 10.69 20.02
CA LYS A 147 -9.73 11.63 19.43
C LYS A 147 -8.52 11.76 20.32
N LEU A 148 -7.36 11.91 19.71
CA LEU A 148 -6.17 12.30 20.45
C LEU A 148 -6.36 13.71 21.02
N PRO A 149 -5.95 13.95 22.29
CA PRO A 149 -5.88 15.30 22.81
C PRO A 149 -4.97 16.16 21.94
N LYS A 150 -5.16 17.48 22.02
CA LYS A 150 -4.28 18.44 21.37
C LYS A 150 -2.83 18.18 21.82
N ASP A 151 -1.90 18.27 20.87
CA ASP A 151 -0.45 18.13 21.09
C ASP A 151 -0.01 16.74 21.59
N VAL A 152 -0.85 15.71 21.40
CA VAL A 152 -0.53 14.29 21.63
C VAL A 152 -0.43 13.56 20.29
N GLY A 153 0.56 12.68 20.14
CA GLY A 153 0.69 11.85 18.95
C GLY A 153 1.54 10.60 19.17
N PHE A 154 1.33 9.58 18.34
CA PHE A 154 2.12 8.37 18.33
C PHE A 154 3.36 8.54 17.47
N LYS A 155 4.55 8.37 18.05
CA LYS A 155 5.81 8.41 17.31
C LYS A 155 5.96 7.13 16.46
N VAL A 156 6.25 7.28 15.17
CA VAL A 156 6.44 6.19 14.20
C VAL A 156 7.64 6.42 13.30
N GLY A 157 8.06 5.41 12.55
CA GLY A 157 9.18 5.49 11.62
C GLY A 157 10.53 5.20 12.28
N ARG A 158 11.60 5.78 11.71
CA ARG A 158 13.00 5.35 11.89
C ARG A 158 13.40 4.89 13.30
N SER A 159 13.22 5.74 14.32
CA SER A 159 13.71 5.47 15.68
C SER A 159 12.62 5.02 16.67
N SER A 160 11.40 4.82 16.19
CA SER A 160 10.24 4.50 17.04
C SER A 160 10.10 3.02 17.40
N GLY A 161 10.77 2.13 16.68
CA GLY A 161 10.48 0.68 16.71
C GLY A 161 9.22 0.29 15.93
N ILE A 162 8.53 1.25 15.29
CA ILE A 162 7.30 1.03 14.53
C ILE A 162 7.57 1.36 13.06
N SER A 163 7.79 0.32 12.27
CA SER A 163 8.02 0.41 10.82
C SER A 163 6.81 -0.05 10.00
N HIS A 164 5.86 -0.73 10.63
CA HIS A 164 4.63 -1.20 10.00
C HIS A 164 3.39 -0.83 10.81
N PHE A 165 2.32 -0.60 10.08
CA PHE A 165 0.95 -0.58 10.57
C PHE A 165 0.29 -1.90 10.25
N VAL A 166 -0.47 -2.44 11.20
CA VAL A 166 -1.36 -3.59 10.98
C VAL A 166 -2.78 -3.16 11.29
N LEU A 167 -3.63 -3.13 10.27
CA LEU A 167 -5.05 -2.86 10.39
C LEU A 167 -5.79 -4.19 10.58
N GLN A 168 -6.43 -4.37 11.72
CA GLN A 168 -7.36 -5.46 11.99
C GLN A 168 -8.79 -4.96 11.83
N ILE A 169 -9.61 -5.71 11.09
CA ILE A 169 -11.05 -5.47 10.98
C ILE A 169 -11.81 -6.72 11.41
N HIS A 170 -12.73 -6.54 12.35
CA HIS A 170 -13.71 -7.55 12.71
C HIS A 170 -15.00 -7.34 11.90
N TYR A 171 -15.30 -8.30 11.03
CA TYR A 171 -16.53 -8.36 10.24
C TYR A 171 -17.57 -9.18 11.01
N GLY A 172 -18.51 -8.48 11.67
CA GLY A 172 -19.53 -9.12 12.50
C GLY A 172 -20.68 -9.72 11.67
N ASP A 173 -21.12 -9.02 10.62
CA ASP A 173 -22.13 -9.52 9.68
C ASP A 173 -21.58 -9.49 8.26
N VAL A 174 -21.77 -10.60 7.54
CA VAL A 174 -21.34 -10.76 6.15
C VAL A 174 -22.51 -10.89 5.17
N SER A 175 -23.74 -10.67 5.63
CA SER A 175 -24.95 -10.72 4.80
C SER A 175 -24.87 -9.83 3.55
N ALA A 176 -24.27 -8.63 3.68
CA ALA A 176 -24.12 -7.68 2.57
C ALA A 176 -23.06 -8.08 1.52
N PHE A 177 -22.32 -9.18 1.71
CA PHE A 177 -21.40 -9.74 0.71
C PHE A 177 -22.03 -10.85 -0.12
N ARG A 178 -23.28 -11.23 0.15
CA ARG A 178 -23.99 -12.36 -0.48
C ARG A 178 -25.09 -11.92 -1.42
#